data_AF-A0A550H0W8-F1
#
_entry.id   AF-A0A550H0W8-F1
#
_cell.length_a   1.000
_cell.length_b   1.000
_cell.length_c   1.000
_cell.angle_alpha   90.00
_cell.angle_beta   90.00
_cell.angle_gamma   90.00
#
_symmetry.space_group_name_H-M   'P 1'
#
loop_
_entity.id
_entity.type
_entity.pdbx_description
1 polymer ?
#
loop_
_entity_poly.entity_id
_entity_poly.type
_entity_poly.pdbx_seq_one_letter_code
_entity_poly.pdbx_strand_id
1 'polypeptide(L)'
;MEFPKRVYTEKEVKIARKLVNSGYKHNLTIDGSLNFEQKVKEVLELVKTAGYYEFLRTYIRKIVEIDGLTQLRETEAEMWASKFAVENPVDAASLFIQKASQMKEYLEGELYYGGTAEQRSVEKRIQFLEILKEKSREESVKEECTRLLQMWEDSSTVF
;
A
#
# COMPACT_ATOMS: atom_id res chain seq x y z
N MET A 1 -23.43 -4.49 7.85
CA MET A 1 -23.44 -3.43 6.83
C MET A 1 -22.33 -3.77 5.84
N GLU A 2 -22.61 -3.67 4.54
CA GLU A 2 -21.66 -4.03 3.48
C GLU A 2 -20.82 -2.80 3.09
N PHE A 3 -19.56 -3.03 2.72
CA PHE A 3 -18.71 -1.96 2.19
C PHE A 3 -19.25 -1.48 0.83
N PRO A 4 -19.31 -0.17 0.56
CA PRO A 4 -19.83 0.35 -0.70
C PRO A 4 -19.12 -0.25 -1.91
N LYS A 5 -19.87 -0.56 -2.97
CA LYS A 5 -19.28 -1.00 -4.25
C LYS A 5 -18.33 0.05 -4.83
N ARG A 6 -18.65 1.32 -4.59
CA ARG A 6 -17.81 2.47 -4.91
C ARG A 6 -17.80 3.47 -3.77
N VAL A 7 -16.69 4.19 -3.64
CA VAL A 7 -16.50 5.27 -2.69
C VAL A 7 -16.30 6.55 -3.48
N TYR A 8 -17.38 7.23 -3.89
CA TYR A 8 -17.26 8.41 -4.76
C TYR A 8 -18.04 9.60 -4.20
N THR A 9 -19.26 9.37 -3.74
CA THR A 9 -20.10 10.39 -3.12
C THR A 9 -19.76 10.56 -1.64
N GLU A 10 -20.05 11.74 -1.09
CA GLU A 10 -19.86 12.03 0.35
C GLU A 10 -20.57 11.00 1.24
N LYS A 11 -21.76 10.53 0.83
CA LYS A 11 -22.50 9.49 1.54
C LYS A 11 -21.75 8.15 1.54
N GLU A 12 -21.20 7.74 0.41
CA GLU A 12 -20.43 6.50 0.30
C GLU A 12 -19.13 6.58 1.10
N VAL A 13 -18.42 7.70 1.04
CA VAL A 13 -17.22 7.97 1.86
C VAL A 13 -17.55 7.85 3.35
N LYS A 14 -18.65 8.47 3.81
CA LYS A 14 -19.09 8.37 5.22
C LYS A 14 -19.41 6.94 5.64
N ILE A 15 -20.07 6.15 4.77
CA ILE A 15 -20.38 4.74 5.05
C ILE A 15 -19.09 3.91 5.11
N ALA A 16 -18.22 4.04 4.12
CA ALA A 16 -16.93 3.33 4.08
C ALA A 16 -16.07 3.64 5.32
N ARG A 17 -15.94 4.94 5.67
CA ARG A 17 -15.22 5.39 6.87
C ARG A 17 -15.81 4.80 8.15
N LYS A 18 -17.15 4.82 8.29
CA LYS A 18 -17.82 4.25 9.47
C LYS A 18 -17.53 2.75 9.61
N LEU A 19 -17.52 2.00 8.50
CA LEU A 19 -17.23 0.57 8.52
C LEU A 19 -15.78 0.31 8.93
N VAL A 20 -14.82 0.99 8.31
CA VAL A 20 -13.40 0.89 8.65
C VAL A 20 -13.17 1.21 10.13
N ASN A 21 -13.76 2.29 10.64
CA ASN A 21 -13.65 2.67 12.06
C ASN A 21 -14.31 1.66 13.01
N SER A 22 -15.27 0.88 12.54
CA SER A 22 -15.86 -0.24 13.30
C SER A 22 -15.08 -1.55 13.20
N GLY A 23 -13.92 -1.55 12.54
CA GLY A 23 -13.05 -2.71 12.39
C GLY A 23 -13.33 -3.56 11.15
N TYR A 24 -14.05 -3.03 10.15
CA TYR A 24 -14.25 -3.72 8.87
C TYR A 24 -12.91 -3.94 8.16
N LYS A 25 -12.76 -5.13 7.55
CA LYS A 25 -11.58 -5.51 6.77
C LYS A 25 -12.03 -6.23 5.52
N HIS A 26 -11.45 -5.89 4.38
CA HIS A 26 -11.73 -6.58 3.13
C HIS A 26 -11.17 -8.01 3.15
N ASN A 27 -11.78 -8.88 2.36
CA ASN A 27 -11.12 -10.07 1.88
C ASN A 27 -10.28 -9.68 0.66
N LEU A 28 -8.98 -9.43 0.87
CA LEU A 28 -8.09 -8.94 -0.18
C LEU A 28 -7.98 -9.98 -1.30
N THR A 29 -8.35 -9.61 -2.52
CA THR A 29 -8.21 -10.46 -3.71
C THR A 29 -7.12 -9.95 -4.66
N ILE A 30 -6.52 -10.84 -5.43
CA ILE A 30 -5.54 -10.52 -6.47
C ILE A 30 -6.16 -10.91 -7.81
N ASP A 31 -5.96 -10.10 -8.84
CA ASP A 31 -6.46 -10.34 -10.20
C ASP A 31 -5.36 -10.00 -11.20
N GLY A 32 -4.81 -11.03 -11.83
CA GLY A 32 -3.69 -10.90 -12.76
C GLY A 32 -3.21 -12.26 -13.26
N SER A 33 -2.12 -12.25 -14.00
CA SER A 33 -1.41 -13.44 -14.44
C SER A 33 -0.85 -14.25 -13.27
N LEU A 34 -0.63 -15.54 -13.48
CA LEU A 34 -0.08 -16.44 -12.45
C LEU A 34 1.27 -15.94 -11.88
N ASN A 35 2.13 -15.41 -12.74
CA ASN A 35 3.42 -14.85 -12.33
C ASN A 35 3.25 -13.60 -11.46
N PHE A 36 2.35 -12.71 -11.85
CA PHE A 36 2.02 -11.53 -11.04
C PHE A 36 1.44 -11.92 -9.68
N GLU A 37 0.50 -12.86 -9.64
CA GLU A 37 -0.08 -13.34 -8.39
C GLU A 37 0.96 -13.92 -7.44
N GLN A 38 1.95 -14.66 -7.95
CA GLN A 38 3.04 -15.21 -7.15
C GLN A 38 3.88 -14.09 -6.52
N LYS A 39 4.28 -13.08 -7.31
CA LYS A 39 5.03 -11.92 -6.81
C LYS A 39 4.24 -11.13 -5.78
N VAL A 40 2.95 -10.89 -6.03
CA VAL A 40 2.09 -10.22 -5.05
C VAL A 40 1.97 -11.03 -3.76
N LYS A 41 1.93 -12.36 -3.81
CA LYS A 41 1.94 -13.19 -2.59
C LYS A 41 3.22 -13.01 -1.79
N GLU A 42 4.38 -12.98 -2.43
CA GLU A 42 5.67 -12.70 -1.77
C GLU A 42 5.66 -11.32 -1.10
N VAL A 43 5.17 -10.31 -1.81
CA VAL A 43 4.97 -8.95 -1.26
C VAL A 43 4.08 -8.97 -0.02
N LEU A 44 2.97 -9.71 -0.07
CA LEU A 44 2.05 -9.82 1.07
C LEU A 44 2.66 -10.53 2.28
N GLU A 45 3.57 -11.49 2.09
CA GLU A 45 4.31 -12.12 3.20
C GLU A 45 5.25 -11.12 3.90
N LEU A 46 5.91 -10.24 3.15
CA LEU A 46 6.70 -9.15 3.74
C LEU A 46 5.82 -8.16 4.52
N VAL A 47 4.66 -7.81 3.96
CA VAL A 47 3.67 -6.96 4.64
C VAL A 47 3.17 -7.61 5.94
N LYS A 48 2.93 -8.93 5.96
CA LYS A 48 2.58 -9.68 7.17
C LYS A 48 3.72 -9.69 8.19
N THR A 49 4.95 -9.91 7.73
CA THR A 49 6.16 -9.89 8.58
C THR A 49 6.31 -8.55 9.32
N ALA A 50 6.06 -7.44 8.63
CA ALA A 50 6.05 -6.11 9.24
C ALA A 50 4.86 -5.86 10.20
N GLY A 51 3.79 -6.66 10.11
CA GLY A 51 2.56 -6.50 10.89
C GLY A 51 1.52 -5.56 10.24
N TYR A 52 1.67 -5.26 8.94
CA TYR A 52 0.83 -4.30 8.22
C TYR A 52 -0.30 -4.94 7.41
N TYR A 53 -0.44 -6.26 7.41
CA TYR A 53 -1.43 -6.95 6.57
C TYR A 53 -2.87 -6.51 6.88
N GLU A 54 -3.21 -6.39 8.15
CA GLU A 54 -4.54 -5.95 8.57
C GLU A 54 -4.80 -4.49 8.18
N PHE A 55 -3.77 -3.63 8.23
CA PHE A 55 -3.85 -2.26 7.72
C PHE A 55 -4.09 -2.24 6.21
N LEU A 56 -3.29 -2.98 5.44
CA LEU A 56 -3.40 -3.05 3.98
C LEU A 56 -4.81 -3.46 3.55
N ARG A 57 -5.32 -4.58 4.08
CA ARG A 57 -6.66 -5.11 3.73
C ARG A 57 -7.83 -4.29 4.32
N THR A 58 -7.56 -3.36 5.23
CA THR A 58 -8.59 -2.43 5.72
C THR A 58 -8.93 -1.41 4.64
N TYR A 59 -7.94 -0.97 3.88
CA TYR A 59 -8.08 0.11 2.90
C TYR A 59 -8.07 -0.36 1.45
N ILE A 60 -7.42 -1.49 1.15
CA ILE A 60 -7.34 -2.05 -0.20
C ILE A 60 -8.17 -3.33 -0.24
N ARG A 61 -9.12 -3.40 -1.16
CA ARG A 61 -9.97 -4.57 -1.38
C ARG A 61 -9.40 -5.54 -2.42
N LYS A 62 -8.69 -5.00 -3.43
CA LYS A 62 -8.23 -5.79 -4.57
C LYS A 62 -6.94 -5.21 -5.16
N ILE A 63 -6.06 -6.10 -5.59
CA ILE A 63 -4.83 -5.78 -6.33
C ILE A 63 -5.01 -6.30 -7.75
N VAL A 64 -4.86 -5.42 -8.73
CA VAL A 64 -5.12 -5.73 -10.15
C VAL A 64 -3.85 -5.51 -10.96
N GLU A 65 -3.45 -6.50 -11.76
CA GLU A 65 -2.36 -6.35 -12.73
C GLU A 65 -2.77 -5.42 -13.86
N ILE A 66 -1.89 -4.49 -14.22
CA ILE A 66 -2.04 -3.61 -15.38
C ILE A 66 -0.72 -3.47 -16.14
N ASP A 67 -0.79 -3.13 -17.43
CA ASP A 67 0.40 -2.78 -18.23
C ASP A 67 0.86 -1.32 -18.04
N GLY A 68 0.11 -0.52 -17.26
CA GLY A 68 0.40 0.88 -16.98
C GLY A 68 1.20 1.13 -15.71
N LEU A 69 1.20 2.37 -15.25
CA LEU A 69 1.83 2.78 -13.99
C LEU A 69 0.97 2.36 -12.79
N THR A 70 1.63 1.93 -11.71
CA THR A 70 0.97 1.58 -10.45
C THR A 70 0.19 2.76 -9.88
N GLN A 71 -1.09 2.55 -9.57
CA GLN A 71 -2.03 3.59 -9.16
C GLN A 71 -2.99 3.09 -8.09
N LEU A 72 -3.39 4.00 -7.20
CA LEU A 72 -4.54 3.78 -6.34
C LEU A 72 -5.80 4.11 -7.14
N ARG A 73 -6.84 3.32 -6.95
CA ARG A 73 -8.19 3.51 -7.47
C ARG A 73 -9.12 3.71 -6.28
N GLU A 74 -9.15 4.94 -5.76
CA GLU A 74 -9.84 5.29 -4.52
C GLU A 74 -11.32 4.94 -4.60
N THR A 75 -11.94 5.24 -5.74
CA THR A 75 -13.38 5.01 -5.94
C THR A 75 -13.76 3.54 -5.88
N GLU A 76 -12.83 2.63 -6.13
CA GLU A 76 -13.05 1.19 -6.05
C GLU A 76 -12.38 0.58 -4.82
N ALA A 77 -11.58 1.32 -4.05
CA ALA A 77 -10.67 0.80 -3.02
C ALA A 77 -9.69 -0.25 -3.58
N GLU A 78 -9.26 -0.09 -4.83
CA GLU A 78 -8.39 -1.03 -5.52
C GLU A 78 -7.00 -0.44 -5.74
N MET A 79 -6.01 -1.30 -5.86
CA MET A 79 -4.67 -0.91 -6.27
C MET A 79 -4.37 -1.58 -7.60
N TRP A 80 -4.12 -0.77 -8.61
CA TRP A 80 -3.60 -1.24 -9.89
C TRP A 80 -2.09 -1.26 -9.79
N ALA A 81 -1.46 -2.40 -10.02
CA ALA A 81 -0.02 -2.55 -9.94
C ALA A 81 0.54 -3.07 -11.26
N SER A 82 1.61 -2.43 -11.70
CA SER A 82 2.38 -2.87 -12.85
C SER A 82 3.13 -4.16 -12.53
N LYS A 83 3.27 -5.07 -13.50
CA LYS A 83 4.16 -6.23 -13.39
C LYS A 83 5.59 -5.85 -12.98
N PHE A 84 6.07 -4.70 -13.46
CA PHE A 84 7.41 -4.20 -13.14
C PHE A 84 7.51 -3.70 -11.70
N ALA A 85 6.42 -3.17 -11.15
CA ALA A 85 6.40 -2.62 -9.80
C ALA A 85 6.44 -3.70 -8.71
N VAL A 86 6.17 -4.97 -9.07
CA VAL A 86 6.22 -6.12 -8.13
C VAL A 86 7.48 -6.98 -8.31
N GLU A 87 8.41 -6.59 -9.18
CA GLU A 87 9.67 -7.32 -9.41
C GLU A 87 10.58 -7.30 -8.18
N ASN A 88 10.62 -6.17 -7.48
CA ASN A 88 11.29 -6.06 -6.19
C ASN A 88 10.25 -6.15 -5.07
N PRO A 89 10.19 -7.27 -4.33
CA PRO A 89 9.12 -7.49 -3.36
C PRO A 89 9.20 -6.54 -2.16
N VAL A 90 10.41 -6.12 -1.75
CA VAL A 90 10.59 -5.19 -0.61
C VAL A 90 10.12 -3.79 -0.99
N ASP A 91 10.52 -3.31 -2.17
CA ASP A 91 10.08 -2.00 -2.66
C ASP A 91 8.56 -1.98 -2.89
N ALA A 92 8.03 -3.02 -3.53
CA ALA A 92 6.60 -3.20 -3.77
C ALA A 92 5.79 -3.23 -2.46
N ALA A 93 6.28 -3.91 -1.41
CA ALA A 93 5.63 -3.94 -0.10
C ALA A 93 5.53 -2.53 0.49
N SER A 94 6.61 -1.74 0.42
CA SER A 94 6.57 -0.34 0.87
C SER A 94 5.56 0.49 0.07
N LEU A 95 5.50 0.30 -1.24
CA LEU A 95 4.57 0.98 -2.14
C LEU A 95 3.11 0.60 -1.83
N PHE A 96 2.84 -0.65 -1.48
CA PHE A 96 1.49 -1.09 -1.11
C PHE A 96 1.01 -0.39 0.16
N ILE A 97 1.89 -0.22 1.15
CA ILE A 97 1.58 0.52 2.37
C ILE A 97 1.42 2.01 2.12
N GLN A 98 2.19 2.58 1.18
CA GLN A 98 1.96 3.94 0.70
C GLN A 98 0.54 4.08 0.13
N LYS A 99 0.12 3.20 -0.79
CA LYS A 99 -1.22 3.25 -1.41
C LYS A 99 -2.34 3.03 -0.40
N ALA A 100 -2.16 2.13 0.56
CA ALA A 100 -3.12 1.94 1.64
C ALA A 100 -3.25 3.19 2.53
N SER A 101 -2.13 3.87 2.82
CA SER A 101 -2.14 5.13 3.58
C SER A 101 -2.83 6.25 2.81
N GLN A 102 -2.60 6.37 1.50
CA GLN A 102 -3.31 7.33 0.65
C GLN A 102 -4.83 7.05 0.63
N MET A 103 -5.23 5.78 0.59
CA MET A 103 -6.65 5.41 0.65
C MET A 103 -7.26 5.73 2.02
N LYS A 104 -6.49 5.62 3.11
CA LYS A 104 -6.90 6.11 4.43
C LYS A 104 -7.16 7.62 4.41
N GLU A 105 -6.21 8.42 3.93
CA GLU A 105 -6.34 9.87 3.84
C GLU A 105 -7.57 10.27 2.99
N TYR A 106 -7.78 9.58 1.85
CA TYR A 106 -8.97 9.74 1.02
C TYR A 106 -10.27 9.50 1.82
N LEU A 107 -10.34 8.39 2.56
CA LEU A 107 -11.51 8.08 3.37
C LEU A 107 -11.71 9.07 4.50
N GLU A 108 -10.66 9.63 5.08
CA GLU A 108 -10.68 10.61 6.17
C GLU A 108 -10.99 12.04 5.68
N GLY A 109 -10.88 12.28 4.38
CA GLY A 109 -11.09 13.59 3.76
C GLY A 109 -9.91 14.53 3.95
N GLU A 110 -8.72 13.97 4.22
CA GLU A 110 -7.47 14.74 4.27
C GLU A 110 -7.02 15.09 2.85
N LEU A 111 -6.24 16.17 2.71
CA LEU A 111 -5.68 16.54 1.42
C LEU A 111 -4.58 15.55 1.04
N TYR A 112 -4.92 14.58 0.19
CA TYR A 112 -4.06 13.46 -0.21
C TYR A 112 -3.27 13.71 -1.51
N TYR A 113 -3.25 14.95 -2.00
CA TYR A 113 -2.50 15.39 -3.18
C TYR A 113 -1.66 16.64 -2.89
N GLY A 114 -0.63 16.88 -3.70
CA GLY A 114 0.34 17.97 -3.53
C GLY A 114 1.56 17.59 -2.67
N GLY A 115 2.55 18.48 -2.60
CA GLY A 115 3.87 18.17 -2.03
C GLY A 115 3.84 17.67 -0.58
N THR A 116 2.98 18.24 0.27
CA THR A 116 2.84 17.78 1.67
C THR A 116 2.23 16.37 1.76
N ALA A 117 1.29 16.03 0.88
CA ALA A 117 0.72 14.67 0.83
C ALA A 117 1.75 13.66 0.30
N GLU A 118 2.53 14.07 -0.70
CA GLU A 118 3.64 13.27 -1.21
C GLU A 118 4.66 12.98 -0.12
N GLN A 119 5.09 14.00 0.63
CA GLN A 119 6.01 13.85 1.76
C GLN A 119 5.48 12.85 2.80
N ARG A 120 4.24 13.00 3.29
CA ARG A 120 3.64 12.04 4.23
C ARG A 120 3.60 10.62 3.65
N SER A 121 3.32 10.49 2.36
CA SER A 121 3.29 9.19 1.70
C SER A 121 4.67 8.52 1.64
N VAL A 122 5.74 9.30 1.43
CA VAL A 122 7.12 8.83 1.47
C VAL A 122 7.52 8.43 2.89
N GLU A 123 7.17 9.23 3.90
CA GLU A 123 7.40 8.89 5.31
C GLU A 123 6.79 7.54 5.68
N LYS A 124 5.61 7.20 5.13
CA LYS A 124 4.99 5.88 5.36
C LYS A 124 5.77 4.72 4.74
N ARG A 125 6.43 4.93 3.60
CA ARG A 125 7.33 3.91 3.02
C ARG A 125 8.56 3.70 3.88
N ILE A 126 9.19 4.79 4.33
CA ILE A 126 10.38 4.74 5.19
C ILE A 126 10.06 4.01 6.49
N GLN A 127 8.97 4.41 7.17
CA GLN A 127 8.50 3.76 8.40
C GLN A 127 8.26 2.25 8.21
N PHE A 128 7.64 1.86 7.09
CA PHE A 128 7.43 0.44 6.79
C PHE A 128 8.75 -0.31 6.60
N LEU A 129 9.71 0.26 5.86
CA LEU A 129 11.00 -0.36 5.57
C LEU A 129 11.84 -0.54 6.85
N GLU A 130 11.84 0.44 7.76
CA GLU A 130 12.49 0.33 9.07
C GLU A 130 11.92 -0.85 9.88
N ILE A 131 10.60 -0.94 9.95
CA ILE A 131 9.92 -2.02 10.69
C ILE A 131 10.16 -3.38 10.03
N LEU A 132 10.10 -3.45 8.71
CA LEU A 132 10.36 -4.70 7.98
C LEU A 132 11.80 -5.17 8.19
N LYS A 133 12.78 -4.25 8.13
CA LYS A 133 14.19 -4.55 8.40
C LYS A 133 14.40 -5.10 9.81
N GLU A 134 13.76 -4.50 10.82
CA GLU A 134 13.86 -4.95 12.21
C GLU A 134 13.24 -6.34 12.42
N LYS A 135 12.05 -6.58 11.85
CA LYS A 135 11.27 -7.81 12.08
C LYS A 135 11.67 -8.98 11.20
N SER A 136 12.28 -8.71 10.04
CA SER A 136 12.69 -9.78 9.12
C SER A 136 13.81 -10.61 9.72
N ARG A 137 13.81 -11.90 9.40
CA ARG A 137 14.92 -12.83 9.71
C ARG A 137 15.80 -13.10 8.49
N GLU A 138 15.32 -12.74 7.30
CA GLU A 138 16.02 -12.96 6.05
C GLU A 138 16.99 -11.82 5.78
N GLU A 139 18.27 -12.14 5.61
CA GLU A 139 19.32 -11.14 5.45
C GLU A 139 19.15 -10.36 4.14
N SER A 140 18.77 -11.03 3.06
CA SER A 140 18.48 -10.38 1.76
C SER A 140 17.40 -9.30 1.88
N VAL A 141 16.36 -9.53 2.68
CA VAL A 141 15.30 -8.54 2.94
C VAL A 141 15.87 -7.34 3.71
N LYS A 142 16.73 -7.57 4.70
CA LYS A 142 17.35 -6.50 5.49
C LYS A 142 18.32 -5.64 4.68
N GLU A 143 19.15 -6.29 3.87
CA GLU A 143 20.07 -5.63 2.94
C GLU A 143 19.29 -4.75 1.97
N GLU A 144 18.21 -5.28 1.41
CA GLU A 144 17.37 -4.55 0.46
C GLU A 144 16.62 -3.39 1.13
N CYS A 145 16.06 -3.58 2.34
CA CYS A 145 15.51 -2.47 3.12
C CYS A 145 16.56 -1.38 3.37
N THR A 146 17.80 -1.76 3.70
CA THR A 146 18.89 -0.80 3.94
C THR A 146 19.22 -0.01 2.68
N ARG A 147 19.33 -0.70 1.54
CA ARG A 147 19.58 -0.07 0.24
C ARG A 147 18.49 0.94 -0.12
N LEU A 148 17.22 0.56 0.05
CA LEU A 148 16.09 1.46 -0.23
C LEU A 148 16.04 2.65 0.73
N LEU A 149 16.26 2.43 2.04
CA LEU A 149 16.32 3.51 3.02
C LEU A 149 17.41 4.54 2.68
N GLN A 150 18.61 4.07 2.28
CA GLN A 150 19.68 4.96 1.84
C GLN A 150 19.28 5.78 0.61
N MET A 151 18.64 5.13 -0.38
CA MET A 151 18.15 5.84 -1.57
C MET A 151 17.18 6.97 -1.22
N TRP A 152 16.30 6.77 -0.22
CA TRP A 152 15.37 7.79 0.25
C TRP A 152 16.08 8.93 0.98
N GLU A 153 17.08 8.62 1.82
CA GLU A 153 17.92 9.62 2.48
C GLU A 153 18.66 10.49 1.46
N ASP A 154 19.32 9.87 0.49
CA ASP A 154 20.06 10.56 -0.57
C ASP A 154 19.12 11.44 -1.41
N SER A 155 17.91 10.96 -1.72
CA SER A 155 16.91 11.73 -2.47
C SER A 155 16.33 12.89 -1.65
N SER A 156 16.24 12.75 -0.33
CA SER A 156 15.74 13.80 0.56
C SER A 156 16.69 14.99 0.69
N THR A 157 17.98 14.81 0.39
CA THR A 157 18.96 15.91 0.33
C THR A 157 18.82 16.81 -0.90
N VAL A 158 17.88 16.49 -1.80
CA VAL A 158 17.58 17.26 -3.03
C VAL A 158 16.41 18.24 -2.82
N PHE A 159 15.74 18.22 -1.66
CA PHE A 159 14.64 19.14 -1.31
C PHE A 159 15.08 20.26 -0.37
#